data_AF-A0AAU1HR97-F1
#
_entry.id   AF-A0AAU1HR97-F1
#
_cell.length_a   1.000
_cell.length_b   1.000
_cell.length_c   1.000
_cell.angle_alpha   90.00
_cell.angle_beta   90.00
_cell.angle_gamma   90.00
#
_symmetry.space_group_name_H-M   'P 1'
#
loop_
_entity.id
_entity.type
_entity.pdbx_description
1 polymer ?
#
loop_
_entity_poly.entity_id
_entity_poly.type
_entity_poly.pdbx_seq_one_letter_code
_entity_poly.pdbx_strand_id
1 'polypeptide(L)'
;MEMRPGQRQEGGHDALPEMPGGSGPAVASEPAGSDAVEATDTPDIPEAVQAAARRAPGHWIGMVDPEWTDERTPPEWAVLGEWQSDESGSVGDYRANPAYRPSARVLGWPEPTDPVDAAAQRAATGYGSVDEALTALAEADITVVRGPDGGPLTAAGRDGAPVVLLFTSPAHEFMSAALRHDTLPARELARSLTGSGTLLMVNAGAAAPLLVPADSLLGPGRGPGAEGAPAADAAAEEGVGARSGPADRTGAATAVPSAARTDNSPEPWPHITGRTP
;
A
#
# COMPACT_ATOMS: atom_id res chain seq x y z
N MET A 1 9.98 -20.28 53.89
CA MET A 1 10.04 -21.65 53.36
C MET A 1 9.93 -21.58 51.85
N GLU A 2 11.07 -21.67 51.17
CA GLU A 2 11.15 -21.89 49.73
C GLU A 2 10.74 -23.33 49.39
N MET A 3 10.07 -23.54 48.25
CA MET A 3 10.29 -24.70 47.37
C MET A 3 9.93 -24.35 45.91
N ARG A 4 10.74 -24.90 45.01
CA ARG A 4 10.87 -24.68 43.57
C ARG A 4 10.14 -25.80 42.75
N PRO A 5 10.09 -25.72 41.40
CA PRO A 5 9.07 -26.30 40.54
C PRO A 5 9.40 -27.68 39.95
N GLY A 6 8.41 -28.34 39.35
CA GLY A 6 8.59 -29.40 38.33
C GLY A 6 8.01 -30.77 38.70
N GLN A 7 6.77 -31.04 38.29
CA GLN A 7 6.23 -32.41 38.17
C GLN A 7 5.39 -32.48 36.89
N ARG A 8 5.97 -33.13 35.87
CA ARG A 8 5.23 -33.69 34.73
C ARG A 8 4.48 -34.92 35.27
N GLN A 9 3.24 -35.09 34.86
CA GLN A 9 2.51 -36.33 35.04
C GLN A 9 2.30 -36.98 33.67
N GLU A 10 3.07 -38.04 33.41
CA GLU A 10 2.79 -39.03 32.37
C GLU A 10 1.94 -40.15 33.00
N GLY A 11 0.89 -40.54 32.29
CA GLY A 11 0.06 -41.73 32.48
C GLY A 11 -0.93 -41.72 31.32
N GLY A 12 -1.03 -42.71 30.44
CA GLY A 12 -0.94 -44.15 30.64
C GLY A 12 -2.26 -44.73 30.09
N HIS A 13 -2.17 -45.35 28.92
CA HIS A 13 -3.21 -46.04 28.12
C HIS A 13 -4.38 -46.66 28.89
N ASP A 14 -5.62 -46.57 28.37
CA ASP A 14 -6.24 -47.67 27.58
C ASP A 14 -7.71 -47.36 27.17
N ALA A 15 -8.19 -48.11 26.17
CA ALA A 15 -9.60 -48.41 25.82
C ALA A 15 -10.41 -47.43 24.93
N LEU A 16 -10.48 -47.80 23.64
CA LEU A 16 -11.57 -47.51 22.69
C LEU A 16 -12.84 -48.30 23.05
N PRO A 17 -14.06 -47.77 22.77
CA PRO A 17 -15.25 -48.59 22.64
C PRO A 17 -15.65 -48.79 21.17
N GLU A 18 -16.05 -50.02 20.88
CA GLU A 18 -16.55 -50.55 19.61
C GLU A 18 -18.10 -50.56 19.57
N MET A 19 -18.63 -50.77 18.35
CA MET A 19 -19.98 -51.25 17.94
C MET A 19 -20.99 -50.21 17.41
N PRO A 20 -21.94 -50.58 16.51
CA PRO A 20 -22.06 -51.79 15.66
C PRO A 20 -22.39 -51.51 14.17
N GLY A 21 -22.33 -52.57 13.36
CA GLY A 21 -22.51 -52.53 11.91
C GLY A 21 -23.95 -52.65 11.37
N GLY A 22 -24.01 -52.57 10.04
CA GLY A 22 -25.17 -52.90 9.22
C GLY A 22 -24.92 -52.53 7.75
N SER A 23 -24.48 -53.48 6.92
CA SER A 23 -24.54 -53.35 5.47
C SER A 23 -24.50 -54.70 4.75
N GLY A 24 -25.38 -54.81 3.77
CA GLY A 24 -25.32 -55.70 2.63
C GLY A 24 -26.47 -55.37 1.67
N PRO A 25 -26.45 -55.86 0.42
CA PRO A 25 -25.33 -55.90 -0.54
C PRO A 25 -25.76 -55.43 -1.96
N ALA A 26 -24.82 -55.28 -2.91
CA ALA A 26 -24.86 -55.84 -4.28
C ALA A 26 -23.98 -55.08 -5.29
N VAL A 27 -23.39 -55.86 -6.19
CA VAL A 27 -22.34 -55.58 -7.18
C VAL A 27 -22.95 -55.40 -8.57
N ALA A 28 -22.39 -54.48 -9.38
CA ALA A 28 -22.31 -54.48 -10.86
C ALA A 28 -22.11 -53.02 -11.33
N SER A 29 -21.27 -52.61 -12.28
CA SER A 29 -20.28 -53.23 -13.16
C SER A 29 -19.42 -52.07 -13.71
N GLU A 30 -18.14 -52.31 -13.99
CA GLU A 30 -17.31 -51.41 -14.80
C GLU A 30 -17.80 -51.38 -16.26
N PRO A 31 -17.50 -50.29 -17.00
CA PRO A 31 -16.68 -50.52 -18.18
C PRO A 31 -15.45 -49.63 -18.18
N ALA A 32 -14.33 -50.25 -18.55
CA ALA A 32 -13.12 -49.60 -19.01
C ALA A 32 -13.43 -48.79 -20.28
N GLY A 33 -13.04 -47.52 -20.26
CA GLY A 33 -13.06 -46.61 -21.40
C GLY A 33 -11.99 -45.57 -21.18
N SER A 34 -10.82 -45.83 -21.77
CA SER A 34 -9.72 -44.90 -21.95
C SER A 34 -10.21 -43.54 -22.42
N ASP A 35 -9.93 -42.50 -21.65
CA ASP A 35 -9.27 -41.35 -22.23
C ASP A 35 -8.34 -40.72 -21.20
N ALA A 36 -7.13 -40.47 -21.67
CA ALA A 36 -6.04 -39.90 -20.91
C ALA A 36 -6.49 -38.56 -20.33
N VAL A 37 -6.56 -38.48 -19.00
CA VAL A 37 -6.46 -37.21 -18.30
C VAL A 37 -5.00 -36.76 -18.37
N GLU A 38 -4.60 -36.29 -19.55
CA GLU A 38 -3.49 -35.35 -19.64
C GLU A 38 -4.04 -34.03 -19.08
N ALA A 39 -4.07 -33.96 -17.75
CA ALA A 39 -4.21 -32.71 -17.03
C ALA A 39 -2.94 -31.90 -17.29
N THR A 40 -2.86 -31.32 -18.48
CA THR A 40 -2.08 -30.12 -18.72
C THR A 40 -2.69 -29.11 -17.76
N ASP A 41 -1.98 -28.83 -16.67
CA ASP A 41 -2.34 -27.83 -15.67
C ASP A 41 -2.12 -26.42 -16.28
N THR A 42 -2.72 -26.21 -17.45
CA THR A 42 -2.85 -24.90 -18.08
C THR A 42 -3.92 -24.19 -17.27
N PRO A 43 -3.60 -23.09 -16.58
CA PRO A 43 -4.59 -22.33 -15.85
C PRO A 43 -5.77 -22.06 -16.77
N ASP A 44 -7.00 -22.35 -16.31
CA ASP A 44 -8.21 -22.06 -17.08
C ASP A 44 -8.17 -20.60 -17.51
N ILE A 45 -8.11 -20.38 -18.83
CA ILE A 45 -7.91 -19.06 -19.42
C ILE A 45 -9.12 -18.20 -19.07
N PRO A 46 -8.96 -17.08 -18.34
CA PRO A 46 -10.11 -16.29 -17.89
C PRO A 46 -10.94 -15.79 -19.07
N GLU A 47 -12.27 -15.79 -18.93
CA GLU A 47 -13.20 -15.36 -19.99
C GLU A 47 -12.89 -13.94 -20.48
N ALA A 48 -12.48 -13.04 -19.58
CA ALA A 48 -12.07 -11.68 -19.93
C ALA A 48 -10.87 -11.65 -20.90
N VAL A 49 -9.91 -12.57 -20.74
CA VAL A 49 -8.76 -12.73 -21.64
C VAL A 49 -9.22 -13.29 -22.99
N GLN A 50 -10.10 -14.30 -22.99
CA GLN A 50 -10.66 -14.85 -24.23
C GLN A 50 -11.46 -13.79 -25.02
N ALA A 51 -12.24 -12.95 -24.33
CA ALA A 51 -12.99 -11.87 -24.95
C ALA A 51 -12.05 -10.78 -25.51
N ALA A 52 -10.95 -10.48 -24.81
CA ALA A 52 -9.93 -9.56 -25.30
C ALA A 52 -9.19 -10.11 -26.53
N ALA A 53 -8.89 -11.41 -26.57
CA ALA A 53 -8.22 -12.07 -27.69
C ALA A 53 -9.02 -11.99 -29.00
N ARG A 54 -10.33 -12.23 -28.92
CA ARG A 54 -11.23 -12.08 -30.08
C ARG A 54 -11.28 -10.65 -30.62
N ARG A 55 -11.02 -9.65 -29.76
CA ARG A 55 -10.99 -8.22 -30.15
C ARG A 55 -9.61 -7.77 -30.66
N ALA A 56 -8.54 -8.47 -30.28
CA ALA A 56 -7.18 -8.12 -30.66
C ALA A 56 -6.36 -9.35 -31.11
N PRO A 57 -6.71 -10.02 -32.23
CA PRO A 57 -5.96 -11.16 -32.74
C PRO A 57 -4.48 -10.82 -33.01
N GLY A 58 -3.57 -11.75 -32.75
CA GLY A 58 -2.12 -11.57 -32.95
C GLY A 58 -1.42 -10.65 -31.94
N HIS A 59 -2.09 -10.26 -30.84
CA HIS A 59 -1.55 -9.37 -29.82
C HIS A 59 -1.34 -10.08 -28.48
N TRP A 60 -0.47 -9.49 -27.65
CA TRP A 60 -0.33 -9.85 -26.24
C TRP A 60 -1.40 -9.15 -25.41
N ILE A 61 -2.04 -9.91 -24.52
CA ILE A 61 -3.14 -9.46 -23.66
C ILE A 61 -2.66 -9.50 -22.23
N GLY A 62 -2.40 -8.32 -21.66
CA GLY A 62 -2.02 -8.18 -20.26
C GLY A 62 -3.19 -8.47 -19.31
N MET A 63 -2.91 -9.27 -18.29
CA MET A 63 -3.78 -9.43 -17.12
C MET A 63 -3.27 -8.51 -16.02
N VAL A 64 -4.12 -7.59 -15.57
CA VAL A 64 -3.79 -6.60 -14.56
C VAL A 64 -4.26 -7.11 -13.20
N ASP A 65 -3.52 -6.77 -12.15
CA ASP A 65 -3.96 -7.01 -10.78
C ASP A 65 -5.32 -6.32 -10.53
N PRO A 66 -6.31 -7.01 -9.93
CA PRO A 66 -7.63 -6.43 -9.66
C PRO A 66 -7.62 -5.16 -8.79
N GLU A 67 -6.57 -4.93 -7.98
CA GLU A 67 -6.44 -3.70 -7.19
C GLU A 67 -5.96 -2.48 -7.97
N TRP A 68 -5.52 -2.66 -9.22
CA TRP A 68 -5.28 -1.55 -10.12
C TRP A 68 -6.61 -1.04 -10.70
N THR A 69 -7.05 0.12 -10.22
CA THR A 69 -8.34 0.74 -10.59
C THR A 69 -8.20 2.01 -11.41
N ASP A 70 -6.97 2.45 -11.68
CA ASP A 70 -6.70 3.67 -12.45
C ASP A 70 -7.02 3.44 -13.93
N GLU A 71 -7.65 4.44 -14.56
CA GLU A 71 -8.00 4.43 -15.99
C GLU A 71 -6.76 4.54 -16.90
N ARG A 72 -5.61 4.97 -16.35
CA ARG A 72 -4.34 5.03 -17.07
C ARG A 72 -3.81 3.63 -17.38
N THR A 73 -2.92 3.57 -18.39
CA THR A 73 -2.20 2.34 -18.71
C THR A 73 -1.50 1.79 -17.47
N PRO A 74 -1.79 0.53 -17.07
CA PRO A 74 -1.14 -0.08 -15.93
C PRO A 74 0.38 -0.08 -16.11
N PRO A 75 1.15 0.34 -15.10
CA PRO A 75 2.59 0.19 -15.14
C PRO A 75 2.94 -1.31 -15.15
N GLU A 76 4.12 -1.64 -15.67
CA GLU A 76 4.56 -3.04 -15.81
C GLU A 76 4.43 -3.82 -14.50
N TRP A 77 4.75 -3.22 -13.37
CA TRP A 77 4.67 -3.90 -12.07
C TRP A 77 3.25 -4.27 -11.62
N ALA A 78 2.19 -3.68 -12.21
CA ALA A 78 0.79 -4.00 -11.90
C ALA A 78 0.22 -5.09 -12.81
N VAL A 79 0.97 -5.53 -13.82
CA VAL A 79 0.56 -6.58 -14.76
C VAL A 79 1.04 -7.93 -14.24
N LEU A 80 0.12 -8.84 -13.97
CA LEU A 80 0.40 -10.20 -13.47
C LEU A 80 1.15 -11.05 -14.52
N GLY A 81 0.78 -10.88 -15.79
CA GLY A 81 1.38 -11.54 -16.93
C GLY A 81 0.58 -11.30 -18.18
N GLU A 82 0.99 -11.92 -19.27
CA GLU A 82 0.40 -11.69 -20.59
C GLU A 82 0.09 -13.02 -21.28
N TRP A 83 -1.03 -13.05 -21.99
CA TRP A 83 -1.41 -14.16 -22.86
C TRP A 83 -1.24 -13.76 -24.32
N GLN A 84 -0.66 -14.62 -25.14
CA GLN A 84 -0.58 -14.40 -26.57
C GLN A 84 -1.89 -14.81 -27.25
N SER A 85 -2.44 -13.94 -28.10
CA SER A 85 -3.50 -14.33 -29.02
C SER A 85 -2.94 -14.66 -30.40
N ASP A 86 -3.54 -15.65 -31.06
CA ASP A 86 -3.24 -15.98 -32.45
C ASP A 86 -4.05 -15.13 -33.44
N GLU A 87 -3.83 -15.32 -34.74
CA GLU A 87 -4.53 -14.60 -35.80
C GLU A 87 -6.04 -14.90 -35.85
N SER A 88 -6.50 -15.99 -35.22
CA SER A 88 -7.91 -16.35 -35.09
C SER A 88 -8.59 -15.67 -33.89
N GLY A 89 -7.81 -15.03 -33.01
CA GLY A 89 -8.29 -14.47 -31.75
C GLY A 89 -8.46 -15.51 -30.64
N SER A 90 -7.82 -16.67 -30.78
CA SER A 90 -7.73 -17.69 -29.74
C SER A 90 -6.53 -17.42 -28.83
N VAL A 91 -6.62 -17.82 -27.56
CA VAL A 91 -5.56 -17.59 -26.56
C VAL A 91 -4.61 -18.80 -26.54
N GLY A 92 -3.31 -18.53 -26.64
CA GLY A 92 -2.22 -19.52 -26.61
C GLY A 92 -1.36 -19.39 -25.35
N ASP A 93 -0.07 -19.12 -25.53
CA ASP A 93 0.92 -19.17 -24.45
C ASP A 93 0.77 -18.04 -23.42
N TYR A 94 1.02 -18.38 -22.16
CA TYR A 94 1.11 -17.44 -21.04
C TYR A 94 2.57 -17.11 -20.72
N ARG A 95 2.85 -15.82 -20.53
CA ARG A 95 4.11 -15.30 -20.02
C ARG A 95 3.89 -14.58 -18.70
N ALA A 96 4.40 -15.15 -17.61
CA ALA A 96 4.43 -14.49 -16.31
C ALA A 96 5.31 -13.23 -16.38
N ASN A 97 4.88 -12.17 -15.71
CA ASN A 97 5.67 -10.95 -15.62
C ASN A 97 6.58 -10.99 -14.37
N PRO A 98 7.92 -11.03 -14.54
CA PRO A 98 8.84 -11.05 -13.40
C PRO A 98 8.87 -9.72 -12.62
N ALA A 99 8.38 -8.63 -13.19
CA ALA A 99 8.28 -7.33 -12.52
C ALA A 99 6.99 -7.17 -11.70
N TYR A 100 6.05 -8.14 -11.76
CA TYR A 100 4.78 -8.09 -11.07
C TYR A 100 4.94 -7.95 -9.55
N ARG A 101 4.19 -7.01 -8.97
CA ARG A 101 4.07 -6.80 -7.53
C ARG A 101 2.64 -7.13 -7.12
N PRO A 102 2.41 -8.21 -6.37
CA PRO A 102 1.06 -8.60 -6.01
C PRO A 102 0.41 -7.66 -5.00
N SER A 103 -0.88 -7.39 -5.19
CA SER A 103 -1.71 -6.68 -4.21
C SER A 103 -1.96 -7.49 -2.94
N ALA A 104 -2.50 -6.84 -1.91
CA ALA A 104 -2.78 -7.46 -0.61
C ALA A 104 -3.74 -8.66 -0.78
N ARG A 105 -4.77 -8.49 -1.61
CA ARG A 105 -5.72 -9.57 -1.93
C ARG A 105 -5.04 -10.77 -2.59
N VAL A 106 -4.14 -10.55 -3.55
CA VAL A 106 -3.40 -11.63 -4.22
C VAL A 106 -2.42 -12.32 -3.27
N LEU A 107 -1.84 -11.57 -2.34
CA LEU A 107 -1.00 -12.11 -1.26
C LEU A 107 -1.81 -12.90 -0.20
N GLY A 108 -3.14 -12.94 -0.30
CA GLY A 108 -4.01 -13.61 0.67
C GLY A 108 -4.06 -12.90 2.02
N TRP A 109 -3.81 -11.58 2.05
CA TRP A 109 -3.95 -10.80 3.27
C TRP A 109 -5.42 -10.71 3.69
N PRO A 110 -5.71 -10.56 5.00
CA PRO A 110 -7.07 -10.33 5.47
C PRO A 110 -7.65 -9.06 4.85
N GLU A 111 -8.97 -9.07 4.62
CA GLU A 111 -9.68 -7.86 4.24
C GLU A 111 -9.40 -6.74 5.27
N PRO A 112 -9.08 -5.50 4.82
CA PRO A 112 -8.79 -4.42 5.73
C PRO A 112 -9.97 -4.13 6.66
N THR A 113 -9.67 -3.91 7.94
CA THR A 113 -10.71 -3.75 8.95
C THR A 113 -11.24 -2.31 9.07
N ASP A 114 -10.46 -1.34 8.58
CA ASP A 114 -10.78 0.08 8.57
C ASP A 114 -9.99 0.83 7.47
N PRO A 115 -10.27 2.12 7.20
CA PRO A 115 -9.56 2.88 6.15
C PRO A 115 -8.05 3.03 6.38
N VAL A 116 -7.57 3.03 7.63
CA VAL A 116 -6.14 3.09 7.94
C VAL A 116 -5.47 1.77 7.60
N ASP A 117 -6.07 0.63 7.96
CA ASP A 117 -5.59 -0.70 7.57
C ASP A 117 -5.59 -0.85 6.04
N ALA A 118 -6.64 -0.42 5.34
CA ALA A 118 -6.70 -0.43 3.88
C ALA A 118 -5.56 0.38 3.24
N ALA A 119 -5.34 1.61 3.71
CA ALA A 119 -4.27 2.47 3.21
C ALA A 119 -2.87 1.91 3.55
N ALA A 120 -2.69 1.33 4.73
CA ALA A 120 -1.45 0.68 5.14
C ALA A 120 -1.13 -0.53 4.26
N GLN A 121 -2.12 -1.38 3.97
CA GLN A 121 -1.94 -2.54 3.10
C GLN A 121 -1.58 -2.14 1.66
N ARG A 122 -2.25 -1.11 1.12
CA ARG A 122 -1.92 -0.55 -0.20
C ARG A 122 -0.52 0.06 -0.23
N ALA A 123 -0.14 0.81 0.80
CA ALA A 123 1.20 1.38 0.89
C ALA A 123 2.29 0.30 0.94
N ALA A 124 2.07 -0.77 1.71
CA ALA A 124 3.01 -1.88 1.84
C ALA A 124 3.19 -2.68 0.54
N THR A 125 2.17 -2.72 -0.31
CA THR A 125 2.20 -3.43 -1.61
C THR A 125 2.56 -2.51 -2.79
N GLY A 126 2.66 -1.19 -2.56
CA GLY A 126 2.97 -0.19 -3.58
C GLY A 126 1.77 0.26 -4.42
N TYR A 127 0.56 -0.17 -4.06
CA TYR A 127 -0.70 0.27 -4.67
C TYR A 127 -1.23 1.58 -4.08
N GLY A 128 -0.61 2.05 -2.99
CA GLY A 128 -0.87 3.34 -2.36
C GLY A 128 0.41 3.97 -1.85
N SER A 129 0.31 5.18 -1.33
CA SER A 129 1.41 5.93 -0.74
C SER A 129 1.38 5.89 0.79
N VAL A 130 2.54 6.10 1.40
CA VAL A 130 2.62 6.28 2.86
C VAL A 130 1.86 7.53 3.31
N ASP A 131 1.83 8.58 2.49
CA ASP A 131 1.10 9.82 2.78
C ASP A 131 -0.42 9.61 2.84
N GLU A 132 -0.97 8.73 1.99
CA GLU A 132 -2.38 8.31 2.07
C GLU A 132 -2.66 7.58 3.39
N ALA A 133 -1.77 6.68 3.82
CA ALA A 133 -1.90 5.98 5.10
C ALA A 133 -1.80 6.94 6.30
N LEU A 134 -0.88 7.91 6.26
CA LEU A 134 -0.76 8.96 7.27
C LEU A 134 -1.98 9.88 7.30
N THR A 135 -2.54 10.20 6.13
CA THR A 135 -3.75 11.02 6.01
C THR A 135 -4.94 10.30 6.64
N ALA A 136 -5.16 9.02 6.28
CA ALA A 136 -6.20 8.19 6.88
C ALA A 136 -6.03 8.07 8.39
N LEU A 137 -4.82 7.81 8.87
CA LEU A 137 -4.52 7.72 10.30
C LEU A 137 -4.80 9.04 11.02
N ALA A 138 -4.45 10.18 10.42
CA ALA A 138 -4.66 11.48 11.04
C ALA A 138 -6.16 11.88 11.11
N GLU A 139 -7.04 11.21 10.38
CA GLU A 139 -8.49 11.39 10.44
C GLU A 139 -9.20 10.38 11.36
N ALA A 140 -8.49 9.34 11.80
CA ALA A 140 -9.06 8.27 12.60
C ALA A 140 -9.21 8.63 14.08
N ASP A 141 -10.27 8.09 14.69
CA ASP A 141 -10.32 7.84 16.12
C ASP A 141 -9.53 6.57 16.42
N ILE A 142 -8.68 6.63 17.43
CA ILE A 142 -7.78 5.54 17.82
C ILE A 142 -8.05 5.12 19.25
N THR A 143 -7.76 3.86 19.54
CA THR A 143 -7.74 3.32 20.90
C THR A 143 -6.29 3.14 21.36
N VAL A 144 -5.97 3.66 22.54
CA VAL A 144 -4.69 3.46 23.21
C VAL A 144 -4.88 2.80 24.57
N VAL A 145 -3.88 2.08 25.04
CA VAL A 145 -3.83 1.62 26.43
C VAL A 145 -3.37 2.79 27.31
N ARG A 146 -4.01 3.01 28.45
CA ARG A 146 -3.64 4.06 29.39
C ARG A 146 -2.51 3.60 30.32
N GLY A 147 -1.49 4.45 30.47
CA GLY A 147 -0.39 4.31 31.42
C GLY A 147 -0.79 4.71 32.86
N PRO A 148 0.03 4.38 33.85
CA PRO A 148 -0.24 4.67 35.26
C PRO A 148 -0.25 6.17 35.60
N ASP A 149 0.40 6.99 34.79
CA ASP A 149 0.40 8.46 34.88
C ASP A 149 -0.86 9.11 34.27
N GLY A 150 -1.72 8.30 33.67
CA GLY A 150 -2.95 8.73 33.01
C GLY A 150 -2.78 9.10 31.54
N GLY A 151 -1.56 9.09 30.99
CA GLY A 151 -1.27 9.28 29.57
C GLY A 151 -1.33 7.96 28.77
N PRO A 152 -0.94 7.97 27.49
CA PRO A 152 -0.81 6.74 26.71
C PRO A 152 0.33 5.87 27.26
N LEU A 153 0.09 4.56 27.34
CA LEU A 153 1.11 3.59 27.72
C LEU A 153 2.23 3.64 26.69
N THR A 154 3.43 3.96 27.17
CA THR A 154 4.63 4.07 26.36
C THR A 154 5.56 2.90 26.65
N ALA A 155 5.98 2.20 25.61
CA ALA A 155 6.98 1.15 25.65
C ALA A 155 8.33 1.65 25.10
N ALA A 156 9.41 0.92 25.40
CA ALA A 156 10.70 1.17 24.77
C ALA A 156 10.76 0.45 23.41
N GLY A 157 11.03 1.21 22.36
CA GLY A 157 11.42 0.69 21.05
C GLY A 157 12.77 -0.03 21.11
N ARG A 158 13.11 -0.76 20.04
CA ARG A 158 14.37 -1.53 19.97
C ARG A 158 15.62 -0.64 20.05
N ASP A 159 15.51 0.60 19.59
CA ASP A 159 16.52 1.66 19.66
C ASP A 159 16.43 2.51 20.93
N GLY A 160 15.47 2.21 21.82
CA GLY A 160 15.19 2.97 23.03
C GLY A 160 14.26 4.17 22.82
N ALA A 161 13.82 4.46 21.60
CA ALA A 161 12.82 5.50 21.36
C ALA A 161 11.48 5.15 22.03
N PRO A 162 10.74 6.13 22.58
CA PRO A 162 9.41 5.86 23.12
C PRO A 162 8.45 5.43 22.00
N VAL A 163 7.69 4.36 22.24
CA VAL A 163 6.70 3.82 21.30
C VAL A 163 5.37 3.72 22.00
N VAL A 164 4.32 4.31 21.42
CA VAL A 164 2.94 4.13 21.86
C VAL A 164 2.25 3.13 20.93
N LEU A 165 1.65 2.09 21.50
CA LEU A 165 0.79 1.17 20.76
C LEU A 165 -0.60 1.79 20.64
N LEU A 166 -1.15 1.77 19.43
CA LEU A 166 -2.49 2.23 19.15
C LEU A 166 -3.20 1.32 18.15
N PHE A 167 -4.52 1.35 18.21
CA PHE A 167 -5.40 0.52 17.38
C PHE A 167 -6.44 1.39 16.70
N THR A 168 -6.72 1.13 15.43
CA THR A 168 -7.71 1.89 14.64
C THR A 168 -9.05 1.16 14.51
N SER A 169 -9.10 -0.09 14.96
CA SER A 169 -10.29 -0.95 14.92
C SER A 169 -10.27 -1.96 16.06
N PRO A 170 -11.44 -2.32 16.65
CA PRO A 170 -11.54 -3.38 17.66
C PRO A 170 -10.99 -4.73 17.21
N ALA A 171 -10.93 -4.99 15.90
CA ALA A 171 -10.34 -6.21 15.35
C ALA A 171 -8.82 -6.30 15.59
N HIS A 172 -8.14 -5.17 15.76
CA HIS A 172 -6.72 -5.09 16.07
C HIS A 172 -6.45 -4.92 17.57
N GLU A 173 -7.45 -4.49 18.33
CA GLU A 173 -7.29 -4.18 19.74
C GLU A 173 -6.93 -5.41 20.56
N PHE A 174 -5.82 -5.31 21.30
CA PHE A 174 -5.58 -6.19 22.43
C PHE A 174 -6.47 -5.74 23.61
N MET A 175 -7.72 -6.18 23.60
CA MET A 175 -8.68 -5.86 24.66
C MET A 175 -8.56 -6.83 25.82
N SER A 176 -7.84 -6.38 26.85
CA SER A 176 -7.85 -7.02 28.17
C SER A 176 -8.72 -6.21 29.11
N ALA A 177 -9.67 -6.86 29.78
CA ALA A 177 -10.48 -6.23 30.84
C ALA A 177 -9.63 -5.77 32.04
N ALA A 178 -8.37 -6.19 32.13
CA ALA A 178 -7.43 -5.73 33.15
C ALA A 178 -6.77 -4.39 32.80
N LEU A 179 -6.84 -3.97 31.54
CA LEU A 179 -6.24 -2.73 31.06
C LEU A 179 -7.33 -1.67 30.88
N ARG A 180 -6.95 -0.40 31.11
CA ARG A 180 -7.78 0.74 30.75
C ARG A 180 -7.40 1.20 29.37
N HIS A 181 -8.39 1.48 28.55
CA HIS A 181 -8.22 2.01 27.20
C HIS A 181 -8.95 3.33 27.08
N ASP A 182 -8.41 4.21 26.25
CA ASP A 182 -9.06 5.46 25.86
C ASP A 182 -9.20 5.50 24.34
N THR A 183 -10.32 6.04 23.89
CA THR A 183 -10.54 6.37 22.49
C THR A 183 -10.47 7.89 22.31
N LEU A 184 -9.66 8.34 21.37
CA LEU A 184 -9.43 9.75 21.08
C LEU A 184 -9.00 9.96 19.62
N PRO A 185 -9.14 11.16 19.05
CA PRO A 185 -8.64 11.45 17.71
C PRO A 185 -7.11 11.27 17.64
N ALA A 186 -6.60 10.66 16.57
CA ALA A 186 -5.16 10.44 16.40
C ALA A 186 -4.33 11.73 16.46
N ARG A 187 -4.88 12.83 15.92
CA ARG A 187 -4.25 14.16 16.00
C ARG A 187 -4.17 14.70 17.42
N GLU A 188 -5.08 14.32 18.30
CA GLU A 188 -5.01 14.73 19.71
C GLU A 188 -3.86 14.05 20.42
N LEU A 189 -3.70 12.74 20.23
CA LEU A 189 -2.55 12.00 20.70
C LEU A 189 -1.25 12.62 20.16
N ALA A 190 -1.14 12.84 18.85
CA ALA A 190 0.03 13.43 18.22
C ALA A 190 0.39 14.82 18.80
N ARG A 191 -0.61 15.67 19.06
CA ARG A 191 -0.42 16.98 19.71
C ARG A 191 0.14 16.83 21.12
N SER A 192 -0.34 15.86 21.89
CA SER A 192 0.18 15.62 23.25
C SER A 192 1.61 15.10 23.27
N LEU A 193 2.05 14.43 22.19
CA LEU A 193 3.36 13.82 22.05
C LEU A 193 4.35 14.69 21.25
N THR A 194 3.95 15.91 20.88
CA THR A 194 4.73 16.73 19.95
C THR A 194 6.15 16.99 20.45
N GLY A 195 7.14 16.75 19.59
CA GLY A 195 8.56 17.00 19.91
C GLY A 195 9.16 16.04 20.95
N SER A 196 8.43 15.00 21.36
CA SER A 196 8.94 13.97 22.28
C SER A 196 9.83 12.93 21.59
N GLY A 197 9.84 12.88 20.25
CA GLY A 197 10.48 11.81 19.48
C GLY A 197 9.74 10.48 19.55
N THR A 198 8.50 10.46 20.06
CA THR A 198 7.69 9.24 20.18
C THR A 198 7.23 8.73 18.83
N LEU A 199 7.36 7.41 18.65
CA LEU A 199 6.80 6.67 17.52
C LEU A 199 5.43 6.10 17.88
N LEU A 200 4.57 6.02 16.88
CA LEU A 200 3.26 5.38 16.95
C LEU A 200 3.34 4.04 16.24
N MET A 201 3.11 2.96 16.99
CA MET A 201 2.95 1.61 16.47
C MET A 201 1.46 1.32 16.27
N VAL A 202 1.01 1.35 15.03
CA VAL A 202 -0.39 1.20 14.62
C VAL A 202 -0.65 -0.26 14.26
N ASN A 203 -1.67 -0.85 14.89
CA ASN A 203 -2.14 -2.20 14.61
C ASN A 203 -1.00 -3.23 14.53
N ALA A 204 -0.22 -3.35 15.61
CA ALA A 204 1.02 -4.14 15.63
C ALA A 204 0.89 -5.61 15.14
N GLY A 205 -0.32 -6.18 15.18
CA GLY A 205 -0.62 -7.53 14.69
C GLY A 205 -1.28 -7.60 13.30
N ALA A 206 -1.46 -6.48 12.60
CA ALA A 206 -2.03 -6.45 11.25
C ALA A 206 -1.07 -7.03 10.20
N ALA A 207 -1.59 -7.30 9.00
CA ALA A 207 -0.76 -7.71 7.86
C ALA A 207 0.23 -6.62 7.44
N ALA A 208 -0.15 -5.35 7.58
CA ALA A 208 0.68 -4.18 7.32
C ALA A 208 0.67 -3.21 8.51
N PRO A 209 1.44 -3.48 9.59
CA PRO A 209 1.55 -2.55 10.71
C PRO A 209 2.31 -1.28 10.30
N LEU A 210 1.92 -0.13 10.86
CA LEU A 210 2.65 1.13 10.65
C LEU A 210 3.48 1.50 11.88
N LEU A 211 4.71 1.96 11.65
CA LEU A 211 5.55 2.58 12.66
C LEU A 211 5.94 3.97 12.18
N VAL A 212 5.35 5.00 12.76
CA VAL A 212 5.48 6.38 12.26
C VAL A 212 5.77 7.37 13.39
N PRO A 213 6.57 8.43 13.17
CA PRO A 213 6.73 9.49 14.17
C PRO A 213 5.39 10.16 14.46
N ALA A 214 5.09 10.44 15.73
CA ALA A 214 3.84 11.09 16.13
C ALA A 214 3.65 12.45 15.45
N ASP A 215 4.74 13.21 15.28
CA ASP A 215 4.74 14.53 14.64
C ASP A 215 4.27 14.49 13.17
N SER A 216 4.34 13.33 12.50
CA SER A 216 3.90 13.16 11.11
C SER A 216 2.40 13.40 10.93
N LEU A 217 1.60 13.25 11.99
CA LEU A 217 0.14 13.42 11.93
C LEU A 217 -0.30 14.88 12.07
N LEU A 218 0.63 15.81 12.32
CA LEU A 218 0.32 17.24 12.47
C LEU A 218 0.39 18.00 11.15
N GLY A 219 0.67 17.30 10.04
CA GLY A 219 0.99 17.90 8.76
C GLY A 219 2.41 18.50 8.76
N PRO A 220 2.83 19.15 7.66
CA PRO A 220 4.11 19.84 7.63
C PRO A 220 4.10 20.99 8.64
N GLY A 221 4.57 20.71 9.85
CA GLY A 221 5.09 21.73 10.74
C GLY A 221 6.29 22.35 10.03
N ARG A 222 6.17 23.62 9.63
CA ARG A 222 7.30 24.37 9.08
C ARG A 222 8.41 24.38 10.13
N GLY A 223 9.40 23.50 9.96
CA GLY A 223 10.69 23.65 10.62
C GLY A 223 11.28 25.02 10.25
N PRO A 224 12.04 25.66 11.15
CA PRO A 224 12.72 26.90 10.79
C PRO A 224 13.81 26.56 9.77
N GLY A 225 13.61 26.94 8.50
CA GLY A 225 14.66 26.91 7.49
C GLY A 225 14.26 26.34 6.13
N ALA A 226 13.31 26.98 5.45
CA ALA A 226 13.27 27.05 4.00
C ALA A 226 12.38 28.24 3.63
N GLU A 227 12.98 29.41 3.48
CA GLU A 227 12.34 30.62 2.98
C GLU A 227 12.44 30.67 1.45
N GLY A 228 11.37 31.14 0.81
CA GLY A 228 11.26 31.49 -0.61
C GLY A 228 10.21 30.67 -1.35
N ALA A 229 9.04 31.16 -1.76
CA ALA A 229 8.44 32.50 -1.74
C ALA A 229 6.91 32.33 -1.98
N PRO A 230 6.04 33.28 -1.57
CA PRO A 230 4.60 33.19 -1.81
C PRO A 230 4.25 33.62 -3.24
N ALA A 231 3.40 32.84 -3.91
CA ALA A 231 2.64 33.32 -5.06
C ALA A 231 1.46 34.15 -4.53
N ALA A 232 1.48 35.45 -4.83
CA ALA A 232 0.33 36.34 -4.67
C ALA A 232 -0.34 36.55 -6.03
N ASP A 233 -1.66 36.53 -5.98
CA ASP A 233 -2.62 36.56 -7.08
C ASP A 233 -2.93 37.99 -7.58
N ALA A 234 -3.40 38.04 -8.83
CA ALA A 234 -4.30 38.99 -9.51
C ALA A 234 -4.17 40.53 -9.42
N ALA A 235 -3.97 41.09 -10.64
CA ALA A 235 -4.77 42.13 -11.31
C ALA A 235 -4.79 43.60 -10.83
N ALA A 236 -4.37 44.52 -11.72
CA ALA A 236 -5.19 45.62 -12.25
C ALA A 236 -4.46 46.39 -13.36
N GLU A 237 -5.19 46.73 -14.42
CA GLU A 237 -4.79 47.55 -15.55
C GLU A 237 -4.63 49.05 -15.22
N GLU A 238 -3.77 49.75 -15.98
CA GLU A 238 -4.13 50.93 -16.82
C GLU A 238 -2.89 51.79 -17.15
N GLY A 239 -2.87 52.35 -18.37
CA GLY A 239 -2.39 53.72 -18.57
C GLY A 239 -0.99 53.94 -19.16
N VAL A 240 -0.91 53.92 -20.50
CA VAL A 240 0.16 54.57 -21.28
C VAL A 240 0.08 56.09 -21.14
N GLY A 241 1.20 56.77 -20.85
CA GLY A 241 1.45 58.12 -21.38
C GLY A 241 2.25 59.11 -20.52
N ALA A 242 3.41 59.50 -21.07
CA ALA A 242 4.05 60.84 -21.00
C ALA A 242 5.20 61.10 -20.00
N ARG A 243 6.42 61.07 -20.58
CA ARG A 243 7.49 62.11 -20.60
C ARG A 243 7.82 62.90 -19.32
N SER A 244 9.07 62.76 -18.85
CA SER A 244 10.16 63.78 -18.87
C SER A 244 11.20 63.51 -17.75
N GLY A 245 12.51 63.63 -18.06
CA GLY A 245 13.65 63.50 -17.11
C GLY A 245 13.83 64.72 -16.17
N PRO A 246 15.00 64.95 -15.51
CA PRO A 246 16.35 64.40 -15.77
C PRO A 246 17.22 64.04 -14.51
N ALA A 247 18.50 63.71 -14.79
CA ALA A 247 19.72 63.73 -13.94
C ALA A 247 19.90 62.54 -12.95
N ASP A 248 20.84 61.61 -13.11
CA ASP A 248 22.30 61.61 -13.35
C ASP A 248 23.16 61.59 -12.05
N ARG A 249 24.17 60.70 -12.08
CA ARG A 249 25.25 60.37 -11.12
C ARG A 249 24.85 59.42 -9.98
N THR A 250 25.52 58.29 -9.71
CA THR A 250 26.95 57.88 -9.83
C THR A 250 26.95 56.34 -9.66
N GLY A 251 27.55 55.48 -10.49
CA GLY A 251 28.98 55.21 -10.56
C GLY A 251 29.27 53.70 -10.48
N ALA A 252 29.93 53.17 -11.51
CA ALA A 252 30.86 52.02 -11.55
C ALA A 252 30.37 50.56 -11.31
N ALA A 253 30.43 49.73 -12.37
CA ALA A 253 31.39 48.62 -12.55
C ALA A 253 31.01 47.80 -13.82
N THR A 254 31.67 48.03 -14.96
CA THR A 254 32.77 47.22 -15.55
C THR A 254 32.40 45.79 -15.98
N ALA A 255 32.00 45.70 -17.26
CA ALA A 255 32.39 44.74 -18.32
C ALA A 255 32.67 43.25 -18.02
N VAL A 256 31.92 42.45 -18.78
CA VAL A 256 32.04 41.04 -19.21
C VAL A 256 33.37 40.76 -19.94
N PRO A 257 33.79 39.49 -20.12
CA PRO A 257 33.42 38.73 -21.34
C PRO A 257 33.07 37.25 -21.08
N SER A 258 32.01 36.69 -21.64
CA SER A 258 31.81 36.19 -23.03
C SER A 258 32.43 34.82 -23.31
N ALA A 259 31.59 33.79 -23.34
CA ALA A 259 31.63 32.57 -24.17
C ALA A 259 30.35 31.75 -23.85
N ALA A 260 29.74 30.92 -24.69
CA ALA A 260 29.64 30.78 -26.13
C ALA A 260 28.40 29.87 -26.37
N ARG A 261 27.45 30.40 -27.15
CA ARG A 261 26.36 29.79 -27.93
C ARG A 261 26.38 28.27 -28.18
N THR A 262 25.24 27.60 -27.92
CA THR A 262 24.49 26.64 -28.78
C THR A 262 23.09 26.47 -28.15
N ASP A 263 22.02 27.10 -28.64
CA ASP A 263 21.10 26.61 -29.70
C ASP A 263 20.73 25.12 -29.59
N ASN A 264 19.54 24.81 -29.06
CA ASN A 264 18.47 24.13 -29.83
C ASN A 264 17.20 23.96 -28.96
N SER A 265 16.08 24.54 -29.40
CA SER A 265 14.74 24.02 -29.10
C SER A 265 14.32 23.07 -30.23
N PRO A 266 13.52 22.03 -29.94
CA PRO A 266 12.20 22.05 -30.57
C PRO A 266 11.06 21.59 -29.65
N GLU A 267 9.90 22.16 -29.93
CA GLU A 267 8.56 21.83 -29.42
C GLU A 267 8.01 20.48 -29.98
N PRO A 268 6.85 20.00 -29.48
CA PRO A 268 6.54 18.58 -29.29
C PRO A 268 5.74 17.94 -30.44
N TRP A 269 5.86 16.61 -30.59
CA TRP A 269 4.94 15.80 -31.40
C TRP A 269 4.51 14.52 -30.65
N PRO A 270 3.27 14.01 -30.88
CA PRO A 270 2.60 13.04 -30.02
C PRO A 270 2.68 11.62 -30.58
N HIS A 271 3.01 10.60 -29.77
CA HIS A 271 2.97 9.22 -30.26
C HIS A 271 2.41 8.22 -29.23
N ILE A 272 1.20 7.78 -29.54
CA ILE A 272 0.63 6.45 -29.25
C ILE A 272 1.65 5.39 -29.66
N THR A 273 1.88 4.38 -28.83
CA THR A 273 2.59 3.17 -29.27
C THR A 273 1.90 1.92 -28.76
N GLY A 274 1.07 1.32 -29.62
CA GLY A 274 0.91 -0.12 -29.63
C GLY A 274 2.21 -0.74 -30.12
N ARG A 275 2.69 -1.78 -29.44
CA ARG A 275 3.82 -2.59 -29.90
C ARG A 275 3.31 -3.87 -30.54
N THR A 276 3.72 -4.09 -31.78
CA THR A 276 3.78 -5.38 -32.46
C THR A 276 5.01 -5.36 -33.39
N PRO A 277 5.52 -6.54 -33.76
CA PRO A 277 6.71 -7.20 -33.21
C PRO A 277 8.06 -6.52 -33.54
#